data_AF-A0A965INP8-F1
#
_entry.id   AF-A0A965INP8-F1
#
_cell.length_a   1.000
_cell.length_b   1.000
_cell.length_c   1.000
_cell.angle_alpha   90.00
_cell.angle_beta   90.00
_cell.angle_gamma   90.00
#
_symmetry.space_group_name_H-M   'P 1'
#
loop_
_entity.id
_entity.type
_entity.pdbx_description
1 polymer ?
#
loop_
_entity_poly.entity_id
_entity_poly.type
_entity_poly.pdbx_seq_one_letter_code
_entity_poly.pdbx_strand_id
1 'polypeptide(L)'
;MWCALIAVVLDLGIRGWIAYTRVSEAKTAIAAVRAGFGSQSPTHVADDLRLARGSIHSAKIAVADDPLWWIASHVPLVGRAPHAIRVSIIALDDVLSHTGSLEQGLRTLHQDNIASLSTGFVSVANAGVTEVAPALTRADSSLQALILAGVPGVIAQPLADARAQLHEFAPVIDKFSPLLKVAPMLLGMDKQRSWLLLMQNGSEARSTGGLIGAVGILRSHHGHLRLTQLESNDRLADVTVKQWQKVAADAGAVEVYQDQLSSLSGFNVNADFPTVGRLTAAMKQQADGVRVDG
;
A
#
# COMPACT_ATOMS: atom_id res chain seq x y z
N MET A 1 36.50 38.90 -16.82
CA MET A 1 35.55 38.71 -15.71
C MET A 1 34.13 38.47 -16.21
N TRP A 2 33.57 39.34 -17.05
CA TRP A 2 32.20 39.19 -17.60
C TRP A 2 31.95 37.91 -18.41
N CYS A 3 32.90 37.49 -19.26
CA CYS A 3 32.74 36.27 -20.07
C CYS A 3 32.64 34.98 -19.22
N ALA A 4 33.37 34.91 -18.11
CA ALA A 4 33.31 33.76 -17.19
C ALA A 4 31.96 33.70 -16.45
N LEU A 5 31.43 34.86 -16.06
CA LEU A 5 30.10 34.95 -15.43
C LEU A 5 28.99 34.55 -16.41
N ILE A 6 29.07 34.99 -17.67
CA ILE A 6 28.13 34.61 -18.73
C ILE A 6 28.19 33.09 -18.98
N ALA A 7 29.38 32.50 -19.03
CA ALA A 7 29.55 31.06 -19.22
C ALA A 7 28.91 30.24 -18.08
N VAL A 8 29.07 30.67 -16.82
CA VAL A 8 28.43 30.02 -15.66
C VAL A 8 26.90 30.14 -15.73
N VAL A 9 26.37 31.31 -16.09
CA VAL A 9 24.91 31.50 -16.22
C VAL A 9 24.34 30.65 -17.37
N LEU A 10 25.07 30.55 -18.49
CA LEU A 10 24.67 29.69 -19.61
C LEU A 10 24.71 28.21 -19.25
N ASP A 11 25.76 27.74 -18.56
CA ASP A 11 25.84 26.35 -18.11
C ASP A 11 24.71 26.01 -17.12
N LEU A 12 24.43 26.90 -16.14
CA LEU A 12 23.28 26.77 -15.26
C LEU A 12 21.96 26.70 -16.05
N GLY A 13 21.77 27.58 -17.05
CA GLY A 13 20.59 27.59 -17.90
C GLY A 13 20.42 26.31 -18.73
N ILE A 14 21.49 25.80 -19.34
CA ILE A 14 21.50 24.55 -20.11
C ILE A 14 21.15 23.36 -19.22
N ARG A 15 21.78 23.25 -18.04
CA ARG A 15 21.50 22.19 -17.07
C ARG A 15 20.08 22.26 -16.53
N GLY A 16 19.59 23.48 -16.26
CA GLY A 16 18.20 23.72 -15.87
C GLY A 16 17.20 23.31 -16.95
N TRP A 17 17.51 23.60 -18.21
CA TRP A 17 16.71 23.16 -19.35
C TRP A 17 16.70 21.63 -19.47
N ILE A 18 17.85 20.97 -19.35
CA ILE A 18 17.95 19.51 -19.33
C ILE A 18 17.11 18.92 -18.19
N ALA A 19 17.22 19.46 -16.97
CA ALA A 19 16.39 18.98 -15.86
C ALA A 19 14.90 19.21 -16.11
N TYR A 20 14.51 20.36 -16.67
CA TYR A 20 13.12 20.66 -17.01
C TYR A 20 12.53 19.65 -18.00
N THR A 21 13.25 19.36 -19.10
CA THR A 21 12.78 18.38 -20.09
C THR A 21 12.64 16.99 -19.49
N ARG A 22 13.64 16.56 -18.70
CA ARG A 22 13.62 15.26 -18.00
C ARG A 22 12.52 15.15 -16.96
N VAL A 23 12.26 16.20 -16.18
CA VAL A 23 11.14 16.22 -15.24
C VAL A 23 9.79 16.19 -15.97
N SER A 24 9.68 16.84 -17.13
CA SER A 24 8.47 16.77 -17.96
C SER A 24 8.25 15.37 -18.53
N GLU A 25 9.30 14.70 -19.00
CA GLU A 25 9.25 13.30 -19.44
C GLU A 25 8.78 12.38 -18.29
N ALA A 26 9.35 12.55 -17.10
CA ALA A 26 8.95 11.80 -15.91
C ALA A 26 7.50 12.06 -15.51
N LYS A 27 7.02 13.30 -15.57
CA LYS A 27 5.63 13.65 -15.28
C LYS A 27 4.67 12.93 -16.22
N THR A 28 4.97 12.89 -17.52
CA THR A 28 4.19 12.17 -18.52
C THR A 28 4.20 10.67 -18.25
N ALA A 29 5.36 10.09 -17.95
CA ALA A 29 5.48 8.68 -17.62
C ALA A 29 4.72 8.31 -16.34
N ILE A 30 4.76 9.13 -15.29
CA ILE A 30 3.97 8.93 -14.05
C ILE A 30 2.47 9.05 -14.33
N ALA A 31 2.05 9.99 -15.19
CA ALA A 31 0.65 10.07 -15.61
C ALA A 31 0.21 8.83 -16.39
N ALA A 32 1.09 8.27 -17.23
CA ALA A 32 0.85 7.01 -17.93
C ALA A 32 0.76 5.81 -16.97
N VAL A 33 1.64 5.72 -15.96
CA VAL A 33 1.54 4.73 -14.87
C VAL A 33 0.19 4.81 -14.18
N ARG A 34 -0.27 6.02 -13.79
CA ARG A 34 -1.57 6.21 -13.15
C ARG A 34 -2.74 5.79 -14.06
N ALA A 35 -2.68 6.12 -15.34
CA ALA A 35 -3.72 5.77 -16.30
C ALA A 35 -3.71 4.27 -16.66
N GLY A 36 -2.53 3.65 -16.66
CA GLY A 36 -2.31 2.26 -17.07
C GLY A 36 -2.78 1.22 -16.04
N PHE A 37 -2.85 1.58 -14.76
CA PHE A 37 -3.42 0.71 -13.73
C PHE A 37 -4.88 0.33 -14.08
N GLY A 38 -5.11 -0.95 -14.37
CA GLY A 38 -6.43 -1.51 -14.70
C GLY A 38 -6.86 -1.35 -16.17
N SER A 39 -6.11 -0.62 -17.00
CA SER A 39 -6.44 -0.38 -18.41
C SER A 39 -5.38 -0.90 -19.39
N GLN A 40 -4.14 -1.09 -18.92
CA GLN A 40 -3.01 -1.54 -19.72
C GLN A 40 -2.37 -2.80 -19.11
N SER A 41 -1.52 -3.46 -19.91
CA SER A 41 -0.72 -4.59 -19.42
C SER A 41 0.24 -4.13 -18.30
N PRO A 42 0.42 -4.94 -17.24
CA PRO A 42 1.38 -4.67 -16.17
C PRO A 42 2.81 -4.36 -16.66
N THR A 43 3.23 -4.96 -17.78
CA THR A 43 4.54 -4.70 -18.40
C THR A 43 4.70 -3.27 -18.91
N HIS A 44 3.64 -2.66 -19.47
CA HIS A 44 3.66 -1.27 -19.91
C HIS A 44 3.80 -0.31 -18.73
N VAL A 45 3.05 -0.57 -17.64
CA VAL A 45 3.18 0.19 -16.39
C VAL A 45 4.60 0.09 -15.82
N ALA A 46 5.22 -1.10 -15.89
CA ALA A 46 6.61 -1.31 -15.48
C ALA A 46 7.59 -0.50 -16.35
N ASP A 47 7.38 -0.44 -17.67
CA ASP A 47 8.22 0.33 -18.59
C ASP A 47 8.08 1.85 -18.38
N ASP A 48 6.87 2.35 -18.17
CA ASP A 48 6.64 3.76 -17.85
C ASP A 48 7.28 4.16 -16.51
N LEU A 49 7.20 3.28 -15.50
CA LEU A 49 7.86 3.47 -14.22
C LEU A 49 9.39 3.52 -14.37
N ARG A 50 9.96 2.63 -15.19
CA ARG A 50 11.39 2.63 -15.53
C ARG A 50 11.80 3.90 -16.27
N LEU A 51 10.98 4.39 -17.20
CA LEU A 51 11.20 5.64 -17.92
C LEU A 51 11.17 6.85 -16.96
N ALA A 52 10.20 6.89 -16.05
CA ALA A 52 10.12 7.94 -15.03
C ALA A 52 11.38 7.96 -14.15
N ARG A 53 11.81 6.80 -13.64
CA ARG A 53 13.04 6.64 -12.85
C ARG A 53 14.28 7.12 -13.60
N GLY A 54 14.47 6.67 -14.84
CA GLY A 54 15.62 7.08 -15.66
C GLY A 54 15.64 8.58 -15.98
N SER A 55 14.47 9.17 -16.20
CA SER A 55 14.33 10.60 -16.50
C SER A 55 14.67 11.45 -15.27
N ILE A 56 14.10 11.14 -14.11
CA ILE A 56 14.42 11.86 -12.86
C ILE A 56 15.88 11.67 -12.45
N HIS A 57 16.43 10.47 -12.58
CA HIS A 57 17.84 10.23 -12.30
C HIS A 57 18.75 11.10 -13.18
N SER A 58 18.42 11.23 -14.47
CA SER A 58 19.14 12.14 -15.38
C SER A 58 19.00 13.62 -14.97
N ALA A 59 17.83 14.03 -14.49
CA ALA A 59 17.61 15.39 -13.97
C ALA A 59 18.44 15.66 -12.70
N LYS A 60 18.58 14.66 -11.83
CA LYS A 60 19.41 14.73 -10.62
C LYS A 60 20.87 14.97 -10.97
N ILE A 61 21.43 14.20 -11.90
CA ILE A 61 22.80 14.38 -12.38
C ILE A 61 23.01 15.80 -12.95
N ALA A 62 22.02 16.31 -13.71
CA ALA A 62 22.14 17.62 -14.35
C ALA A 62 22.13 18.79 -13.35
N VAL A 63 21.40 18.67 -12.24
CA VAL A 63 21.09 19.81 -11.34
C VAL A 63 21.38 19.53 -9.87
N ALA A 64 20.92 18.42 -9.32
CA ALA A 64 21.06 18.14 -7.89
C ALA A 64 22.51 17.83 -7.50
N ASP A 65 23.20 17.03 -8.32
CA ASP A 65 24.59 16.62 -8.11
C ASP A 65 25.60 17.62 -8.70
N ASP A 66 25.12 18.69 -9.35
CA ASP A 66 25.96 19.69 -9.99
C ASP A 66 26.50 20.74 -8.99
N PRO A 67 27.83 20.97 -8.94
CA PRO A 67 28.43 21.93 -8.01
C PRO A 67 28.01 23.38 -8.26
N LEU A 68 27.79 23.80 -9.51
CA LEU A 68 27.39 25.18 -9.82
C LEU A 68 25.94 25.43 -9.36
N TRP A 69 25.07 24.45 -9.53
CA TRP A 69 23.71 24.49 -8.98
C TRP A 69 23.68 24.48 -7.45
N TRP A 70 24.59 23.74 -6.81
CA TRP A 70 24.76 23.79 -5.37
C TRP A 70 25.15 25.21 -4.92
N ILE A 71 26.13 25.83 -5.55
CA ILE A 71 26.53 27.21 -5.25
C ILE A 71 25.36 28.18 -5.49
N ALA A 72 24.70 28.07 -6.63
CA ALA A 72 23.55 28.90 -6.99
C ALA A 72 22.43 28.83 -5.95
N SER A 73 22.22 27.65 -5.35
CA SER A 73 21.19 27.45 -4.31
C SER A 73 21.47 28.17 -2.98
N HIS A 74 22.71 28.60 -2.72
CA HIS A 74 23.09 29.32 -1.49
C HIS A 74 23.13 30.84 -1.67
N VAL A 75 22.89 31.35 -2.88
CA VAL A 75 22.92 32.80 -3.13
C VAL A 75 21.68 33.46 -2.49
N PRO A 76 21.85 34.51 -1.66
CA PRO A 76 20.73 35.22 -1.07
C PRO A 76 19.75 35.74 -2.13
N LEU A 77 18.44 35.70 -1.83
CA LEU A 77 17.32 36.09 -2.69
C LEU A 77 17.09 35.19 -3.91
N VAL A 78 18.09 35.01 -4.78
CA VAL A 78 17.94 34.29 -6.06
C VAL A 78 18.17 32.78 -5.96
N GLY A 79 18.82 32.30 -4.90
CA GLY A 79 19.12 30.87 -4.70
C GLY A 79 17.93 30.01 -4.28
N ARG A 80 16.79 30.63 -3.90
CA ARG A 80 15.59 29.90 -3.47
C ARG A 80 15.01 29.01 -4.57
N ALA A 81 15.01 29.49 -5.82
CA ALA A 81 14.53 28.71 -6.96
C ALA A 81 15.43 27.50 -7.27
N PRO A 82 16.76 27.66 -7.43
CA PRO A 82 17.67 26.52 -7.54
C PRO A 82 17.58 25.55 -6.36
N HIS A 83 17.46 26.05 -5.13
CA HIS A 83 17.29 25.21 -3.95
C HIS A 83 16.03 24.34 -4.02
N ALA A 84 14.87 24.96 -4.31
CA ALA A 84 13.60 24.25 -4.43
C ALA A 84 13.63 23.19 -5.55
N ILE A 85 14.22 23.51 -6.71
CA ILE A 85 14.38 22.55 -7.82
C ILE A 85 15.24 21.36 -7.37
N ARG A 86 16.41 21.61 -6.76
CA ARG A 86 17.32 20.55 -6.31
C ARG A 86 16.65 19.61 -5.31
N VAL A 87 16.03 20.17 -4.26
CA VAL A 87 15.33 19.35 -3.24
C VAL A 87 14.20 18.54 -3.85
N SER A 88 13.44 19.11 -4.79
CA SER A 88 12.34 18.40 -5.46
C SER A 88 12.83 17.22 -6.30
N ILE A 89 13.91 17.42 -7.06
CA ILE A 89 14.51 16.35 -7.88
C ILE A 89 15.10 15.25 -6.99
N ILE A 90 15.77 15.61 -5.89
CA ILE A 90 16.31 14.63 -4.93
C ILE A 90 15.18 13.81 -4.30
N ALA A 91 14.09 14.45 -3.89
CA ALA A 91 12.93 13.77 -3.31
C ALA A 91 12.27 12.80 -4.32
N LEU A 92 12.14 13.21 -5.59
CA LEU A 92 11.60 12.35 -6.64
C LEU A 92 12.54 11.17 -6.98
N ASP A 93 13.86 11.38 -7.01
CA ASP A 93 14.85 10.32 -7.23
C ASP A 93 14.85 9.31 -6.08
N ASP A 94 14.71 9.77 -4.82
CA ASP A 94 14.58 8.88 -3.66
C ASP A 94 13.36 7.97 -3.80
N VAL A 95 12.19 8.51 -4.17
CA VAL A 95 10.99 7.69 -4.39
C VAL A 95 11.18 6.70 -5.53
N LEU A 96 11.60 7.18 -6.70
CA LEU A 96 11.68 6.36 -7.92
C LEU A 96 12.81 5.32 -7.88
N SER A 97 13.88 5.56 -7.13
CA SER A 97 14.95 4.58 -6.94
C SER A 97 14.47 3.34 -6.15
N HIS A 98 13.45 3.48 -5.31
CA HIS A 98 12.85 2.40 -4.52
C HIS A 98 11.72 1.66 -5.25
N THR A 99 11.49 1.91 -6.55
CA THR A 99 10.42 1.23 -7.31
C THR A 99 10.92 0.01 -8.08
N GLY A 100 12.14 -0.46 -7.85
CA GLY A 100 12.73 -1.60 -8.55
C GLY A 100 11.96 -2.90 -8.33
N SER A 101 11.67 -3.26 -7.08
CA SER A 101 10.88 -4.46 -6.75
C SER A 101 9.44 -4.36 -7.28
N LEU A 102 8.87 -3.14 -7.29
CA LEU A 102 7.56 -2.88 -7.87
C LEU A 102 7.55 -3.16 -9.38
N GLU A 103 8.57 -2.69 -10.10
CA GLU A 103 8.76 -2.96 -11.54
C GLU A 103 8.85 -4.46 -11.81
N GLN A 104 9.65 -5.19 -11.03
CA GLN A 104 9.79 -6.63 -11.17
C GLN A 104 8.47 -7.37 -10.89
N GLY A 105 7.76 -6.99 -9.83
CA GLY A 105 6.44 -7.53 -9.51
C GLY A 105 5.43 -7.33 -10.64
N LEU A 106 5.38 -6.13 -11.24
CA LEU A 106 4.53 -5.83 -12.39
C LEU A 106 4.86 -6.72 -13.61
N ARG A 107 6.14 -7.02 -13.86
CA ARG A 107 6.52 -7.94 -14.94
C ARG A 107 6.09 -9.38 -14.67
N THR A 108 6.12 -9.82 -13.41
CA THR A 108 5.62 -11.15 -13.03
C THR A 108 4.10 -11.26 -13.13
N LEU A 109 3.37 -10.17 -12.81
CA LEU A 109 1.90 -10.11 -12.91
C LEU A 109 1.36 -10.40 -14.31
N HIS A 110 2.08 -9.98 -15.36
CA HIS A 110 1.66 -10.21 -16.74
C HIS A 110 1.54 -11.70 -17.11
N GLN A 111 2.20 -12.59 -16.35
CA GLN A 111 2.18 -14.03 -16.59
C GLN A 111 1.00 -14.74 -15.92
N ASP A 112 0.26 -14.05 -15.05
CA ASP A 112 -0.76 -14.66 -14.20
C ASP A 112 -2.19 -14.29 -14.64
N ASN A 113 -3.08 -15.29 -14.62
CA ASN A 113 -4.49 -15.11 -14.95
C ASN A 113 -5.23 -14.41 -13.78
N ILE A 114 -6.21 -13.54 -14.08
CA ILE A 114 -6.95 -12.67 -13.13
C ILE A 114 -7.62 -13.45 -11.97
N ALA A 115 -7.80 -14.76 -12.11
CA ALA A 115 -8.36 -15.64 -11.08
C ALA A 115 -7.40 -15.98 -9.91
N SER A 116 -6.13 -15.57 -9.96
CA SER A 116 -5.16 -15.74 -8.87
C SER A 116 -4.65 -14.39 -8.40
N LEU A 117 -4.74 -14.12 -7.09
CA LEU A 117 -4.01 -13.01 -6.46
C LEU A 117 -2.55 -13.46 -6.30
N SER A 118 -1.87 -13.54 -7.44
CA SER A 118 -0.62 -14.28 -7.59
C SER A 118 0.56 -13.69 -6.81
N THR A 119 1.70 -14.38 -6.87
CA THR A 119 2.99 -13.90 -6.36
C THR A 119 3.34 -12.50 -6.86
N GLY A 120 3.00 -12.18 -8.11
CA GLY A 120 3.24 -10.85 -8.67
C GLY A 120 2.44 -9.76 -7.96
N PHE A 121 1.16 -10.02 -7.65
CA PHE A 121 0.31 -9.05 -6.94
C PHE A 121 0.85 -8.77 -5.55
N VAL A 122 1.22 -9.84 -4.83
CA VAL A 122 1.78 -9.74 -3.49
C VAL A 122 3.13 -9.03 -3.51
N SER A 123 3.99 -9.32 -4.49
CA SER A 123 5.27 -8.65 -4.68
C SER A 123 5.09 -7.15 -4.91
N VAL A 124 4.16 -6.77 -5.79
CA VAL A 124 3.81 -5.36 -6.08
C VAL A 124 3.34 -4.65 -4.82
N ALA A 125 2.39 -5.26 -4.11
CA ALA A 125 1.83 -4.68 -2.90
C ALA A 125 2.88 -4.54 -1.78
N ASN A 126 3.72 -5.56 -1.59
CA ASN A 126 4.77 -5.53 -0.58
C ASN A 126 5.83 -4.47 -0.91
N ALA A 127 6.29 -4.39 -2.16
CA ALA A 127 7.25 -3.37 -2.60
C ALA A 127 6.70 -1.96 -2.41
N GLY A 128 5.43 -1.74 -2.77
CA GLY A 128 4.75 -0.46 -2.57
C GLY A 128 4.75 -0.01 -1.10
N VAL A 129 4.60 -0.94 -0.17
CA VAL A 129 4.52 -0.64 1.27
C VAL A 129 5.86 -0.56 1.97
N THR A 130 6.78 -1.47 1.64
CA THR A 130 8.04 -1.61 2.39
C THR A 130 9.17 -0.76 1.81
N GLU A 131 9.11 -0.43 0.52
CA GLU A 131 10.15 0.34 -0.17
C GLU A 131 9.65 1.73 -0.56
N VAL A 132 8.50 1.82 -1.23
CA VAL A 132 8.01 3.08 -1.81
C VAL A 132 7.34 3.99 -0.78
N ALA A 133 6.49 3.45 0.11
CA ALA A 133 5.78 4.26 1.11
C ALA A 133 6.71 5.05 2.05
N PRO A 134 7.80 4.46 2.60
CA PRO A 134 8.74 5.20 3.43
C PRO A 134 9.46 6.31 2.63
N ALA A 135 9.80 6.05 1.36
CA ALA A 135 10.41 7.05 0.48
C ALA A 135 9.44 8.21 0.18
N LEU A 136 8.16 7.92 -0.05
CA LEU A 136 7.11 8.94 -0.22
C LEU A 136 6.96 9.82 1.03
N THR A 137 7.04 9.24 2.23
CA THR A 137 6.96 9.98 3.49
C THR A 137 8.16 10.92 3.68
N ARG A 138 9.38 10.48 3.31
CA ARG A 138 10.58 11.33 3.31
C ARG A 138 10.49 12.43 2.26
N ALA A 139 9.96 12.12 1.08
CA ALA A 139 9.74 13.09 0.02
C ALA A 139 8.74 14.17 0.46
N ASP A 140 7.58 13.80 1.03
CA ASP A 140 6.62 14.76 1.60
C ASP A 140 7.32 15.66 2.63
N SER A 141 8.00 15.06 3.62
CA SER A 141 8.71 15.83 4.67
C SER A 141 9.71 16.83 4.09
N SER A 142 10.45 16.43 3.05
CA SER A 142 11.44 17.28 2.37
C SER A 142 10.77 18.44 1.61
N LEU A 143 9.65 18.18 0.94
CA LEU A 143 8.89 19.20 0.21
C LEU A 143 8.14 20.16 1.14
N GLN A 144 7.65 19.68 2.29
CA GLN A 144 6.98 20.50 3.30
C GLN A 144 7.93 21.51 3.94
N ALA A 145 9.20 21.14 4.09
CA ALA A 145 10.26 22.00 4.63
C ALA A 145 10.67 23.15 3.67
N LEU A 146 10.26 23.10 2.39
CA LEU A 146 10.61 24.14 1.42
C LEU A 146 9.85 25.44 1.67
N ILE A 147 10.60 26.54 1.69
CA ILE A 147 10.06 27.90 1.72
C ILE A 147 9.87 28.37 0.27
N LEU A 148 8.62 28.38 -0.19
CA LEU A 148 8.28 28.81 -1.57
C LEU A 148 8.17 30.34 -1.71
N ALA A 149 8.23 31.09 -0.60
CA ALA A 149 8.19 32.54 -0.63
C ALA A 149 9.40 33.12 -1.39
N GLY A 150 9.13 33.88 -2.46
CA GLY A 150 10.16 34.44 -3.33
C GLY A 150 10.70 33.46 -4.40
N VAL A 151 10.12 32.27 -4.52
CA VAL A 151 10.33 31.38 -5.68
C VAL A 151 9.38 31.84 -6.81
N PRO A 152 9.84 31.95 -8.07
CA PRO A 152 8.97 32.30 -9.19
C PRO A 152 7.75 31.37 -9.30
N GLY A 153 6.58 31.93 -9.58
CA GLY A 153 5.31 31.18 -9.62
C GLY A 153 5.32 29.96 -10.56
N VAL A 154 6.09 30.04 -11.65
CA VAL A 154 6.32 28.94 -12.61
C VAL A 154 6.95 27.70 -11.99
N ILE A 155 7.67 27.83 -10.87
CA ILE A 155 8.24 26.72 -10.09
C ILE A 155 7.42 26.49 -8.82
N ALA A 156 7.02 27.56 -8.14
CA ALA A 156 6.34 27.48 -6.85
C ALA A 156 4.97 26.80 -6.94
N GLN A 157 4.17 27.07 -7.98
CA GLN A 157 2.81 26.52 -8.11
C GLN A 157 2.81 25.00 -8.34
N PRO A 158 3.52 24.44 -9.34
CA PRO A 158 3.58 22.98 -9.52
C PRO A 158 4.11 22.25 -8.29
N LEU A 159 5.03 22.89 -7.55
CA LEU A 159 5.60 22.31 -6.34
C LEU A 159 4.63 22.35 -5.16
N ALA A 160 3.83 23.41 -5.04
CA ALA A 160 2.74 23.49 -4.07
C ALA A 160 1.67 22.42 -4.35
N ASP A 161 1.30 22.22 -5.61
CA ASP A 161 0.35 21.18 -6.02
C ASP A 161 0.88 19.77 -5.70
N ALA A 162 2.14 19.50 -6.03
CA ALA A 162 2.79 18.22 -5.74
C ALA A 162 2.88 17.96 -4.23
N ARG A 163 3.21 19.00 -3.45
CA ARG A 163 3.23 18.95 -1.98
C ARG A 163 1.85 18.63 -1.41
N ALA A 164 0.79 19.27 -1.91
CA ALA A 164 -0.57 19.03 -1.45
C ALA A 164 -1.00 17.58 -1.73
N GLN A 165 -0.76 17.09 -2.95
CA GLN A 165 -1.08 15.72 -3.33
C GLN A 165 -0.31 14.70 -2.49
N LEU A 166 1.01 14.86 -2.32
CA LEU A 166 1.81 13.93 -1.52
C LEU A 166 1.35 13.88 -0.05
N HIS A 167 1.02 15.03 0.52
CA HIS A 167 0.53 15.14 1.89
C HIS A 167 -0.81 14.41 2.10
N GLU A 168 -1.71 14.45 1.12
CA GLU A 168 -2.98 13.72 1.16
C GLU A 168 -2.80 12.21 0.98
N PHE A 169 -1.84 11.79 0.14
CA PHE A 169 -1.65 10.38 -0.21
C PHE A 169 -0.84 9.58 0.83
N ALA A 170 0.20 10.17 1.44
CA ALA A 170 1.09 9.44 2.36
C ALA A 170 0.34 8.77 3.54
N PRO A 171 -0.60 9.44 4.24
CA PRO A 171 -1.35 8.83 5.33
C PRO A 171 -2.26 7.68 4.89
N VAL A 172 -2.72 7.69 3.63
CA VAL A 172 -3.56 6.61 3.09
C VAL A 172 -2.73 5.34 2.96
N ILE A 173 -1.52 5.43 2.41
CA ILE A 173 -0.63 4.28 2.25
C ILE A 173 -0.25 3.69 3.62
N ASP A 174 0.02 4.54 4.60
CA ASP A 174 0.31 4.10 5.97
C ASP A 174 -0.86 3.34 6.62
N LYS A 175 -2.10 3.77 6.37
CA LYS A 175 -3.31 3.07 6.86
C LYS A 175 -3.48 1.68 6.26
N PHE A 176 -3.09 1.48 5.00
CA PHE A 176 -3.19 0.17 4.32
C PHE A 176 -1.95 -0.72 4.52
N SER A 177 -0.83 -0.16 4.97
CA SER A 177 0.43 -0.87 5.22
C SER A 177 0.26 -2.13 6.10
N PRO A 178 -0.48 -2.12 7.23
CA PRO A 178 -0.69 -3.32 8.04
C PRO A 178 -1.41 -4.44 7.29
N LEU A 179 -2.44 -4.10 6.50
CA LEU A 179 -3.21 -5.08 5.72
C LEU A 179 -2.33 -5.74 4.66
N LEU A 180 -1.51 -4.95 3.98
CA LEU A 180 -0.60 -5.43 2.94
C LEU A 180 0.55 -6.27 3.50
N LYS A 181 0.98 -6.02 4.75
CA LYS A 181 1.94 -6.88 5.46
C LYS A 181 1.39 -8.26 5.80
N VAL A 182 0.09 -8.38 6.09
CA VAL A 182 -0.55 -9.67 6.39
C VAL A 182 -1.12 -10.37 5.14
N ALA A 183 -1.29 -9.65 4.03
CA ALA A 183 -1.80 -10.20 2.78
C ALA A 183 -1.06 -11.45 2.27
N PRO A 184 0.29 -11.55 2.29
CA PRO A 184 1.00 -12.77 1.87
C PRO A 184 0.58 -13.99 2.69
N MET A 185 0.39 -13.82 4.00
CA MET A 185 -0.09 -14.87 4.89
C MET A 185 -1.54 -15.23 4.56
N LEU A 186 -2.43 -14.24 4.40
CA LEU A 186 -3.84 -14.44 4.06
C LEU A 186 -4.03 -15.17 2.72
N LEU A 187 -3.11 -14.96 1.77
CA LEU A 187 -3.13 -15.58 0.45
C LEU A 187 -2.40 -16.93 0.39
N GLY A 188 -1.85 -17.40 1.52
CA GLY A 188 -1.15 -18.68 1.60
C GLY A 188 0.06 -18.76 0.68
N MET A 189 0.84 -17.67 0.61
CA MET A 189 2.05 -17.59 -0.22
C MET A 189 3.19 -18.45 0.32
N ASP A 190 3.25 -18.65 1.63
CA ASP A 190 4.25 -19.47 2.32
C ASP A 190 3.85 -20.94 2.39
N LYS A 191 2.58 -21.19 2.70
CA LYS A 191 1.96 -22.51 2.75
C LYS A 191 0.46 -22.38 2.55
N GLN A 192 -0.20 -23.49 2.24
CA GLN A 192 -1.66 -23.53 2.21
C GLN A 192 -2.24 -23.12 3.57
N ARG A 193 -3.22 -22.21 3.57
CA ARG A 193 -3.96 -21.78 4.76
C ARG A 193 -5.45 -22.06 4.60
N SER A 194 -6.13 -22.33 5.70
CA SER A 194 -7.58 -22.46 5.79
C SER A 194 -8.14 -21.35 6.66
N TRP A 195 -9.07 -20.57 6.12
CA TRP A 195 -9.72 -19.46 6.80
C TRP A 195 -11.19 -19.76 7.06
N LEU A 196 -11.67 -19.38 8.22
CA LEU A 196 -13.07 -19.41 8.55
C LEU A 196 -13.78 -18.20 7.92
N LEU A 197 -14.85 -18.46 7.17
CA LEU A 197 -15.69 -17.42 6.58
C LEU A 197 -17.05 -17.43 7.28
N LEU A 198 -17.38 -16.35 7.99
CA LEU A 198 -18.67 -16.20 8.68
C LEU A 198 -19.58 -15.30 7.84
N MET A 199 -20.66 -15.85 7.32
CA MET A 199 -21.66 -15.09 6.58
C MET A 199 -22.73 -14.61 7.56
N GLN A 200 -22.80 -13.30 7.75
CA GLN A 200 -23.69 -12.68 8.71
C GLN A 200 -24.87 -12.00 8.01
N ASN A 201 -26.07 -12.26 8.52
CA ASN A 201 -27.29 -11.64 8.06
C ASN A 201 -27.60 -10.40 8.91
N GLY A 202 -27.54 -9.22 8.30
CA GLY A 202 -27.82 -7.94 8.95
C GLY A 202 -29.29 -7.71 9.33
N SER A 203 -30.21 -8.57 8.89
CA SER A 203 -31.64 -8.49 9.27
C SER A 203 -31.87 -8.74 10.76
N GLU A 204 -30.92 -9.39 11.44
CA GLU A 204 -30.95 -9.54 12.89
C GLU A 204 -29.67 -8.94 13.48
N ALA A 205 -29.80 -7.78 14.11
CA ALA A 205 -28.68 -7.05 14.67
C ALA A 205 -27.97 -7.84 15.78
N ARG A 206 -26.65 -7.99 15.62
CA ARG A 206 -25.73 -8.65 16.55
C ARG A 206 -24.38 -7.93 16.51
N SER A 207 -23.59 -8.09 17.56
CA SER A 207 -22.42 -7.26 17.86
C SER A 207 -21.31 -7.30 16.81
N THR A 208 -21.16 -8.38 16.05
CA THR A 208 -20.13 -8.51 15.00
C THR A 208 -20.62 -8.24 13.57
N GLY A 209 -21.90 -7.92 13.36
CA GLY A 209 -22.43 -7.59 12.02
C GLY A 209 -23.75 -8.26 11.64
N GLY A 210 -24.28 -9.12 12.51
CA GLY A 210 -25.58 -9.78 12.32
C GLY A 210 -25.54 -11.26 12.68
N LEU A 211 -26.68 -11.94 12.62
CA LEU A 211 -26.78 -13.39 12.89
C LEU A 211 -25.86 -14.17 11.95
N ILE A 212 -25.01 -15.07 12.47
CA ILE A 212 -24.23 -15.99 11.65
C ILE A 212 -25.20 -16.98 10.99
N GLY A 213 -25.45 -16.77 9.70
CA GLY A 213 -26.40 -17.57 8.89
C GLY A 213 -25.73 -18.70 8.12
N ALA A 214 -24.44 -18.57 7.83
CA ALA A 214 -23.65 -19.65 7.23
C ALA A 214 -22.19 -19.57 7.65
N VAL A 215 -21.55 -20.74 7.67
CA VAL A 215 -20.12 -20.90 7.96
C VAL A 215 -19.45 -21.58 6.77
N GLY A 216 -18.35 -21.01 6.31
CA GLY A 216 -17.57 -21.55 5.20
C GLY A 216 -16.09 -21.70 5.54
N ILE A 217 -15.40 -22.49 4.71
CA ILE A 217 -13.95 -22.70 4.80
C ILE A 217 -13.31 -22.24 3.49
N LEU A 218 -12.60 -21.12 3.55
CA LEU A 218 -11.84 -20.55 2.45
C LEU A 218 -10.40 -21.06 2.50
N ARG A 219 -9.95 -21.80 1.50
CA ARG A 219 -8.55 -22.19 1.38
C ARG A 219 -7.80 -21.22 0.50
N SER A 220 -6.60 -20.85 0.92
CA SER A 220 -5.67 -20.03 0.17
C SER A 220 -4.36 -20.78 -0.04
N HIS A 221 -3.84 -20.75 -1.26
CA HIS A 221 -2.56 -21.37 -1.60
C HIS A 221 -1.95 -20.69 -2.81
N HIS A 222 -0.78 -20.09 -2.65
CA HIS A 222 -0.09 -19.31 -3.70
C HIS A 222 -1.02 -18.30 -4.40
N GLY A 223 -1.85 -17.59 -3.63
CA GLY A 223 -2.76 -16.58 -4.19
C GLY A 223 -4.08 -17.13 -4.75
N HIS A 224 -4.22 -18.45 -4.85
CA HIS A 224 -5.47 -19.08 -5.26
C HIS A 224 -6.42 -19.22 -4.08
N LEU A 225 -7.59 -18.60 -4.19
CA LEU A 225 -8.65 -18.68 -3.21
C LEU A 225 -9.72 -19.67 -3.66
N ARG A 226 -10.06 -20.62 -2.79
CA ARG A 226 -11.12 -21.60 -3.05
C ARG A 226 -12.01 -21.76 -1.83
N LEU A 227 -13.30 -21.47 -1.98
CA LEU A 227 -14.30 -21.86 -1.00
C LEU A 227 -14.50 -23.38 -1.08
N THR A 228 -14.18 -24.09 0.00
CA THR A 228 -14.20 -25.57 0.03
C THR A 228 -15.38 -26.15 0.78
N GLN A 229 -15.96 -25.39 1.71
CA GLN A 229 -17.17 -25.75 2.42
C GLN A 229 -17.99 -24.48 2.59
N LEU A 230 -19.31 -24.62 2.51
CA LEU A 230 -20.27 -23.60 2.87
C LEU A 230 -21.52 -24.30 3.38
N GLU A 231 -21.88 -24.05 4.64
CA GLU A 231 -22.95 -24.75 5.33
C GLU A 231 -23.86 -23.74 6.03
N SER A 232 -25.18 -23.99 5.99
CA SER A 232 -26.14 -23.23 6.81
C SER A 232 -25.83 -23.40 8.29
N ASN A 233 -26.13 -22.38 9.08
CA ASN A 233 -26.05 -22.45 10.55
C ASN A 233 -26.89 -23.60 11.13
N ASP A 234 -27.96 -24.04 10.45
CA ASP A 234 -28.78 -25.18 10.84
C ASP A 234 -27.97 -26.47 11.04
N ARG A 235 -26.88 -26.65 10.26
CA ARG A 235 -26.00 -27.82 10.36
C ARG A 235 -25.19 -27.85 11.65
N LEU A 236 -25.08 -26.71 12.31
CA LEU A 236 -24.30 -26.51 13.54
C LEU A 236 -25.20 -26.16 14.74
N ALA A 237 -26.53 -26.14 14.57
CA ALA A 237 -27.48 -25.72 15.60
C ALA A 237 -27.41 -26.59 16.86
N ASP A 238 -27.18 -27.90 16.70
CA ASP A 238 -27.10 -28.86 17.80
C ASP A 238 -25.68 -29.01 18.38
N VAL A 239 -24.70 -28.25 17.88
CA VAL A 239 -23.32 -28.33 18.34
C VAL A 239 -23.09 -27.35 19.49
N THR A 240 -22.79 -27.89 20.68
CA THR A 240 -22.29 -27.10 21.82
C THR A 240 -20.78 -27.23 21.92
N VAL A 241 -20.06 -26.10 21.96
CA VAL A 241 -18.59 -26.10 22.08
C VAL A 241 -18.19 -26.62 23.45
N LYS A 242 -17.41 -27.70 23.48
CA LYS A 242 -16.84 -28.22 24.72
C LYS A 242 -15.83 -27.24 25.30
N GLN A 243 -15.90 -27.02 26.61
CA GLN A 243 -15.01 -26.09 27.33
C GLN A 243 -15.02 -24.67 26.72
N TRP A 244 -16.19 -24.21 26.26
CA TRP A 244 -16.34 -22.91 25.60
C TRP A 244 -15.78 -21.75 26.43
N GLN A 245 -15.85 -21.82 27.77
CA GLN A 245 -15.28 -20.81 28.66
C GLN A 245 -13.77 -20.64 28.45
N LYS A 246 -13.06 -21.76 28.27
CA LYS A 246 -11.62 -21.78 28.01
C LYS A 246 -11.30 -21.31 26.59
N VAL A 247 -12.15 -21.65 25.62
CA VAL A 247 -11.99 -21.25 24.21
C VAL A 247 -12.22 -19.75 24.03
N ALA A 248 -13.21 -19.18 24.71
CA ALA A 248 -13.49 -17.75 24.68
C ALA A 248 -12.25 -16.94 25.12
N ALA A 249 -11.52 -17.44 26.13
CA ALA A 249 -10.27 -16.86 26.64
C ALA A 249 -10.40 -15.42 27.18
N ASP A 250 -11.64 -14.96 27.41
CA ASP A 250 -11.99 -13.69 28.03
C ASP A 250 -12.94 -13.96 29.21
N ALA A 251 -12.44 -13.79 30.43
CA ALA A 251 -13.21 -14.04 31.64
C ALA A 251 -14.40 -13.09 31.80
N GLY A 252 -14.28 -11.84 31.35
CA GLY A 252 -15.37 -10.86 31.41
C GLY A 252 -16.50 -11.22 30.45
N ALA A 253 -16.16 -11.64 29.23
CA ALA A 253 -17.15 -12.14 28.28
C ALA A 253 -17.86 -13.40 28.79
N VAL A 254 -17.12 -14.33 29.41
CA VAL A 254 -17.69 -15.55 30.01
C VAL A 254 -18.67 -15.21 31.14
N GLU A 255 -18.35 -14.24 31.99
CA GLU A 255 -19.21 -13.81 33.10
C GLU A 255 -20.48 -13.11 32.60
N VAL A 256 -20.35 -12.22 31.63
CA VAL A 256 -21.46 -11.41 31.10
C VAL A 256 -22.43 -12.24 30.26
N TYR A 257 -21.90 -13.05 29.34
CA TYR A 257 -22.71 -13.74 28.34
C TYR A 257 -23.05 -15.19 28.72
N GLN A 258 -22.32 -15.77 29.69
CA GLN A 258 -22.59 -17.10 30.23
C GLN A 258 -22.80 -18.14 29.10
N ASP A 259 -23.74 -19.06 29.25
CA ASP A 259 -24.00 -20.15 28.32
C ASP A 259 -24.41 -19.69 26.91
N GLN A 260 -24.69 -18.40 26.67
CA GLN A 260 -24.92 -17.90 25.31
C GLN A 260 -23.70 -18.11 24.40
N LEU A 261 -22.47 -18.08 24.95
CA LEU A 261 -21.26 -18.31 24.17
C LEU A 261 -20.97 -19.79 23.89
N SER A 262 -21.87 -20.71 24.27
CA SER A 262 -21.66 -22.15 24.04
C SER A 262 -22.15 -22.63 22.67
N SER A 263 -23.00 -21.85 21.97
CA SER A 263 -23.63 -22.21 20.70
C SER A 263 -23.53 -21.11 19.64
N LEU A 264 -23.68 -21.49 18.37
CA LEU A 264 -23.40 -20.62 17.22
C LEU A 264 -24.24 -19.34 17.21
N SER A 265 -25.52 -19.45 17.55
CA SER A 265 -26.47 -18.33 17.58
C SER A 265 -26.14 -17.27 18.64
N GLY A 266 -25.36 -17.66 19.66
CA GLY A 266 -24.96 -16.77 20.73
C GLY A 266 -23.52 -16.29 20.64
N PHE A 267 -22.65 -16.80 19.76
CA PHE A 267 -21.27 -16.31 19.68
C PHE A 267 -21.17 -14.80 19.42
N ASN A 268 -21.96 -14.30 18.46
CA ASN A 268 -21.96 -12.91 18.02
C ASN A 268 -22.75 -11.95 18.93
N VAL A 269 -23.20 -12.38 20.11
CA VAL A 269 -23.61 -11.45 21.18
C VAL A 269 -22.41 -10.71 21.75
N ASN A 270 -21.25 -11.37 21.75
CA ASN A 270 -19.96 -10.76 22.05
C ASN A 270 -19.48 -9.94 20.84
N ALA A 271 -19.02 -8.71 21.09
CA ALA A 271 -18.45 -7.82 20.08
C ALA A 271 -17.00 -8.18 19.71
N ASP A 272 -16.34 -9.01 20.51
CA ASP A 272 -14.95 -9.42 20.29
C ASP A 272 -14.83 -10.44 19.14
N PHE A 273 -14.48 -9.94 17.94
CA PHE A 273 -14.27 -10.76 16.74
C PHE A 273 -13.30 -11.94 16.98
N PRO A 274 -12.14 -11.78 17.66
CA PRO A 274 -11.26 -12.90 17.99
C PRO A 274 -11.95 -14.00 18.81
N THR A 275 -12.78 -13.65 19.80
CA THR A 275 -13.54 -14.62 20.60
C THR A 275 -14.56 -15.36 19.73
N VAL A 276 -15.32 -14.65 18.90
CA VAL A 276 -16.27 -15.27 17.97
C VAL A 276 -15.55 -16.22 17.01
N GLY A 277 -14.40 -15.83 16.48
CA GLY A 277 -13.57 -16.65 15.60
C GLY A 277 -13.05 -17.92 16.30
N ARG A 278 -12.51 -17.81 17.53
CA ARG A 278 -12.04 -18.97 18.31
C ARG A 278 -13.17 -19.95 18.61
N LEU A 279 -14.33 -19.46 19.05
CA LEU A 279 -15.49 -20.28 19.36
C LEU A 279 -16.01 -21.00 18.11
N THR A 280 -16.10 -20.30 16.98
CA THR A 280 -16.59 -20.90 15.73
C THR A 280 -15.57 -21.87 15.13
N ALA A 281 -14.28 -21.60 15.24
CA ALA A 281 -13.22 -22.53 14.84
C ALA A 281 -13.25 -23.81 15.70
N ALA A 282 -13.42 -23.69 17.03
CA ALA A 282 -13.56 -24.83 17.93
C ALA A 282 -14.82 -25.64 17.62
N MET A 283 -15.93 -24.98 17.29
CA MET A 283 -17.17 -25.63 16.85
C MET A 283 -16.95 -26.44 15.56
N LYS A 284 -16.35 -25.86 14.51
CA LYS A 284 -16.06 -26.60 13.26
C LYS A 284 -15.08 -27.75 13.47
N GLN A 285 -14.09 -27.58 14.33
CA GLN A 285 -13.19 -28.67 14.69
C GLN A 285 -13.92 -29.80 15.42
N GLN A 286 -14.88 -29.48 16.29
CA GLN A 286 -15.66 -30.47 17.03
C GLN A 286 -16.69 -31.19 16.14
N ALA A 287 -17.35 -30.46 15.24
CA ALA A 287 -18.37 -31.01 14.36
C ALA A 287 -17.77 -31.91 13.27
N ASP A 288 -16.73 -31.42 12.58
CA ASP A 288 -16.26 -32.04 11.33
C ASP A 288 -14.76 -32.36 11.31
N GLY A 289 -14.05 -32.13 12.42
CA GLY A 289 -12.60 -32.34 12.52
C GLY A 289 -11.77 -31.31 11.74
N VAL A 290 -12.40 -30.28 11.16
CA VAL A 290 -11.72 -29.27 10.34
C VAL A 290 -10.99 -28.26 11.23
N ARG A 291 -9.68 -28.09 11.00
CA ARG A 291 -8.89 -27.00 11.61
C ARG A 291 -8.70 -25.86 10.62
N VAL A 292 -8.74 -24.64 11.14
CA VAL A 292 -8.48 -23.39 10.42
C VAL A 292 -7.28 -22.68 11.04
N ASP A 293 -6.59 -21.87 10.22
CA ASP A 293 -5.46 -21.03 10.62
C ASP A 293 -5.92 -19.68 11.19
N GLY A 294 -7.17 -19.27 10.89
CA GLY A 294 -7.80 -18.05 11.40
C GLY A 294 -9.20 -17.85 10.86
#